data_AF-A7NPN1-F1
#
_entry.id   AF-A7NPN1-F1
#
_cell.length_a   1.000
_cell.length_b   1.000
_cell.length_c   1.000
_cell.angle_alpha   90.00
_cell.angle_beta   90.00
_cell.angle_gamma   90.00
#
_symmetry.space_group_name_H-M   'P 1'
#
loop_
_entity.id
_entity.type
_entity.pdbx_description
1 polymer ?
#
loop_
_entity_poly.entity_id
_entity_poly.type
_entity_poly.pdbx_seq_one_letter_code
_entity_poly.pdbx_strand_id
1 'polypeptide(L)' 'MLTMPLETTKCPVCGRKLALQEYVTPGTRLVCTDCESNLYVEARRPLRLKPVPEEATYNANDRPESYG' A
#
# COMPACT_ATOMS: atom_id res chain seq x y z
N MET A 1 18.58 0.52 20.69
CA MET A 1 18.11 -0.12 19.46
C MET A 1 16.61 0.09 19.40
N LEU A 2 16.12 1.03 18.58
CA LEU A 2 14.69 1.30 18.46
C LEU A 2 14.08 0.19 17.59
N THR A 3 13.49 -0.82 18.23
CA THR A 3 12.67 -1.82 17.56
C THR A 3 11.42 -1.11 17.05
N MET A 4 11.45 -0.62 15.80
CA MET A 4 10.26 -0.07 15.15
C MET A 4 9.23 -1.20 15.06
N PRO A 5 8.03 -1.07 15.64
CA PRO A 5 7.01 -2.10 15.59
C PRO A 5 6.52 -2.22 14.14
N LEU A 6 6.95 -3.28 13.47
CA LEU A 6 6.52 -3.63 12.13
C LEU A 6 5.17 -4.32 12.24
N GLU A 7 4.10 -3.68 11.79
CA GLU A 7 2.80 -4.33 11.65
C GLU A 7 2.78 -5.12 10.35
N THR A 8 2.46 -6.42 10.42
CA THR A 8 2.40 -7.28 9.24
C THR A 8 0.96 -7.60 8.88
N THR A 9 0.63 -7.47 7.60
CA THR A 9 -0.67 -7.85 7.03
C THR A 9 -0.46 -8.67 5.75
N LYS A 10 -1.54 -9.14 5.12
CA LYS A 10 -1.48 -9.80 3.82
C LYS A 10 -2.01 -8.88 2.75
N CYS A 11 -1.38 -8.91 1.58
CA CYS A 11 -1.91 -8.27 0.38
C CYS A 11 -3.28 -8.92 0.07
N PRO A 12 -4.37 -8.14 -0.05
CA PRO A 12 -5.69 -8.68 -0.39
C PRO A 12 -5.77 -9.20 -1.83
N VAL A 13 -4.79 -8.87 -2.69
CA VAL A 13 -4.77 -9.27 -4.10
C VAL A 13 -4.03 -10.59 -4.30
N CYS A 14 -2.77 -10.69 -3.87
CA CYS A 14 -1.92 -11.87 -4.07
C CYS A 14 -1.72 -12.72 -2.81
N GLY A 15 -2.20 -12.28 -1.64
CA GLY A 15 -2.04 -12.99 -0.37
C GLY A 15 -0.65 -12.91 0.26
N ARG A 16 0.31 -12.23 -0.38
CA ARG A 16 1.69 -12.07 0.11
C ARG A 16 1.74 -11.31 1.45
N LYS A 17 2.65 -11.69 2.34
CA LYS A 17 2.85 -10.99 3.62
C LYS A 17 3.56 -9.65 3.37
N LEU A 18 2.95 -8.56 3.80
CA LEU A 18 3.48 -7.20 3.74
C LEU A 18 3.81 -6.73 5.16
N ALA A 19 4.98 -6.11 5.33
CA ALA A 19 5.37 -5.45 6.56
C ALA A 19 5.28 -3.93 6.33
N LEU A 20 4.44 -3.25 7.11
CA LEU A 20 4.33 -1.80 7.05
C LEU A 20 5.07 -1.15 8.22
N GLN A 21 5.79 -0.09 7.89
CA GLN A 21 6.52 0.71 8.87
C GLN A 21 5.58 1.59 9.69
N GLU A 22 6.04 2.09 10.84
CA GLU A 22 5.16 2.77 11.78
C GLU A 22 4.61 4.10 11.25
N TYR A 23 5.38 4.79 10.43
CA TYR A 23 5.00 6.07 9.84
C TYR A 23 3.89 5.97 8.79
N VAL A 24 3.51 4.76 8.36
CA VAL A 24 2.44 4.63 7.37
C VAL A 24 1.09 4.86 8.04
N THR A 25 0.42 5.94 7.64
CA THR A 25 -0.87 6.36 8.17
C THR A 25 -2.04 5.87 7.32
N PRO A 26 -3.24 5.72 7.90
CA PRO A 26 -4.48 5.62 7.13
C PRO A 26 -4.56 6.77 6.12
N GLY A 27 -5.04 6.48 4.91
CA GLY A 27 -5.01 7.45 3.80
C GLY A 27 -3.85 7.26 2.83
N THR A 28 -2.81 6.52 3.23
CA THR A 28 -1.64 6.31 2.40
C THR A 28 -1.95 5.31 1.28
N ARG A 29 -1.55 5.65 0.05
CA ARG A 29 -1.47 4.70 -1.06
C ARG A 29 -0.10 4.03 -1.07
N LEU A 30 -0.11 2.72 -1.29
CA LEU A 30 1.06 1.86 -1.32
C LEU A 30 0.96 0.99 -2.55
N VAL A 31 2.11 0.55 -3.04
CA VAL A 31 2.17 -0.45 -4.11
C VAL A 31 2.69 -1.74 -3.51
N CYS A 32 2.02 -2.85 -3.81
CA CYS A 32 2.55 -4.17 -3.46
C CYS A 32 3.80 -4.45 -4.28
N THR A 33 4.92 -4.78 -3.65
CA THR A 33 6.18 -5.08 -4.37
C THR A 33 6.16 -6.40 -5.14
N ASP A 34 5.15 -7.26 -4.89
CA ASP A 34 5.08 -8.61 -5.46
C ASP A 34 4.10 -8.67 -6.66
N CYS A 35 2.93 -8.03 -6.55
CA CYS A 35 1.90 -8.02 -7.59
C CYS A 35 1.61 -6.63 -8.18
N GLU A 36 2.41 -5.63 -7.80
CA GLU A 36 2.34 -4.23 -8.27
C GLU A 36 0.97 -3.56 -8.11
N SER A 37 0.09 -4.16 -7.29
CA SER A 37 -1.25 -3.66 -7.08
C SER A 37 -1.25 -2.45 -6.15
N ASN A 38 -2.05 -1.46 -6.49
CA ASN A 38 -2.29 -0.30 -5.65
C ASN A 38 -3.16 -0.69 -4.44
N LEU A 39 -2.65 -0.42 -3.26
CA LEU A 39 -3.29 -0.69 -1.98
C LEU A 39 -3.48 0.63 -1.24
N TYR A 40 -4.59 0.76 -0.54
CA TYR A 40 -4.91 1.89 0.30
C TYR A 40 -4.97 1.45 1.76
N VAL A 41 -4.32 2.21 2.63
CA VAL A 41 -4.37 1.95 4.07
C VAL A 41 -5.67 2.52 4.61
N GLU A 42 -6.61 1.65 4.94
CA GLU A 42 -7.93 2.04 5.46
C GLU A 42 -7.85 2.33 6.97
N ALA A 43 -7.14 1.49 7.72
CA ALA A 43 -7.02 1.62 9.16
C ALA A 43 -5.67 1.07 9.64
N ARG A 44 -5.22 1.62 10.78
CA ARG A 44 -4.04 1.17 11.51
C ARG A 44 -4.52 0.62 12.86
N ARG A 45 -4.03 -0.57 13.26
CA ARG A 45 -4.43 -1.30 14.49
C ARG A 45 -5.94 -1.63 14.60
N PRO A 46 -6.41 -2.73 13.99
CA PRO A 46 -5.65 -3.66 13.15
C PRO A 46 -5.37 -3.07 11.77
N LEU A 47 -4.19 -3.36 11.22
CA LEU A 47 -3.77 -2.92 9.90
C LEU A 47 -4.70 -3.51 8.81
N ARG A 48 -5.48 -2.63 8.16
CA ARG A 48 -6.40 -2.99 7.07
C ARG A 48 -5.99 -2.31 5.78
N LEU A 49 -5.85 -3.12 4.74
CA LEU A 49 -5.55 -2.68 3.39
C LEU A 49 -6.74 -2.95 2.49
N LYS A 50 -7.04 -1.98 1.62
CA LYS A 50 -8.07 -2.10 0.59
C LYS A 50 -7.40 -2.03 -0.79
N PRO A 51 -7.71 -2.92 -1.73
CA PRO A 51 -7.23 -2.76 -3.10
C PRO A 51 -7.87 -1.50 -3.71
N VAL A 52 -7.05 -0.67 -4.35
CA VAL A 52 -7.54 0.45 -5.17
C VAL A 52 -7.71 -0.09 -6.59
N PRO A 53 -8.92 -0.01 -7.18
CA PRO A 53 -9.09 -0.42 -8.57
C PRO A 53 -8.18 0.41 -9.47
N GLU A 54 -7.51 -0.28 -10.39
CA GLU A 54 -6.63 0.32 -11.40
C GLU A 54 -7.31 1.44 -12.19
N GLU A 55 -8.63 1.32 -12.43
CA GLU A 55 -9.48 2.33 -13.08
C GLU A 55 -9.45 3.69 -12.35
N ALA A 56 -9.24 3.69 -11.03
CA ALA A 56 -9.09 4.91 -10.23
C ALA A 56 -7.64 5.43 -10.17
N THR A 57 -6.66 4.59 -10.52
CA THR A 57 -5.22 4.93 -10.58
C THR A 57 -4.83 5.45 -11.96
N TYR A 58 -5.63 5.18 -12.99
CA TYR A 58 -5.48 5.69 -14.36
C TYR A 58 -5.93 7.16 -14.48
N ASN A 59 -5.52 8.01 -13.54
CA ASN A 59 -5.60 9.45 -13.70
C ASN A 59 -4.22 9.97 -14.10
N ALA A 60 -4.16 10.76 -15.17
CA ALA A 60 -2.95 11.40 -15.71
C ALA A 60 -2.19 12.31 -14.71
N ASN A 61 -2.62 12.38 -13.45
CA ASN A 61 -2.00 13.12 -12.36
C ASN A 61 -1.15 12.25 -11.40
N ASP A 62 -1.24 10.92 -11.44
CA ASP A 62 -0.54 10.07 -10.44
C ASP A 62 0.90 9.67 -10.85
N ARG A 63 1.33 9.91 -12.10
CA ARG A 63 2.72 9.68 -12.57
C ARG A 63 3.09 10.54 -13.81
N PRO A 64 3.45 11.82 -13.67
CA PRO A 64 3.91 12.63 -14.80
C PRO A 64 5.30 12.22 -15.33
N GLU A 65 6.10 11.41 -14.61
CA GLU A 65 7.52 11.18 -14.94
C GLU A 65 7.83 9.79 -15.55
N SER A 66 6.99 9.27 -16.44
CA SER A 66 7.37 8.09 -17.24
C SER A 66 6.96 8.17 -18.71
N TYR A 67 6.94 9.37 -19.28
CA TYR A 67 7.00 9.51 -20.74
C TYR A 67 8.38 10.08 -21.09
N GLY A 68 9.37 9.18 -21.11
CA GLY A 68 10.66 9.43 -21.76
C GLY A 68 10.56 9.17 -23.25
#